data_AF-A0A6C0HRS4-F1
#
_entry.id   AF-A0A6C0HRS4-F1
#
_cell.length_a   1.000
_cell.length_b   1.000
_cell.length_c   1.000
_cell.angle_alpha   90.00
_cell.angle_beta   90.00
_cell.angle_gamma   90.00
#
_symmetry.space_group_name_H-M   'P 1'
#
loop_
_entity.id
_entity.type
_entity.pdbx_description
1 polymer ?
#
loop_
_entity_poly.entity_id
_entity_poly.type
_entity_poly.pdbx_seq_one_letter_code
_entity_poly.pdbx_strand_id
1 'polypeptide(L)'
;MKELYVHLFHILIVGTLFLFVGIKSTNTPAFMYPILLTLGIIIVFYHAYKTYVKFNSGKNPWVNLFHIFVVGPLLIYIGYNKQLTPRQAYEFLLMLGFASIGYHGYYAITGDK
;
A
#
# COMPACT_ATOMS: atom_id res chain seq x y z
N MET A 1 -1.69 10.70 19.28
CA MET A 1 -3.03 10.24 18.78
C MET A 1 -3.09 10.14 17.26
N LYS A 2 -2.85 11.22 16.49
CA LYS A 2 -2.92 11.20 15.01
C LYS A 2 -2.06 10.10 14.35
N GLU A 3 -0.87 9.88 14.88
CA GLU A 3 0.06 8.88 14.32
C GLU A 3 -0.40 7.43 14.54
N LEU A 4 -1.01 7.12 15.69
CA LEU A 4 -1.50 5.77 16.00
C LEU A 4 -2.60 5.33 15.03
N TYR A 5 -3.52 6.23 14.66
CA TYR A 5 -4.57 5.93 13.69
C TYR A 5 -4.00 5.56 12.31
N VAL A 6 -2.90 6.18 11.91
CA VAL A 6 -2.22 5.82 10.66
C VAL A 6 -1.66 4.40 10.73
N HIS A 7 -1.07 4.01 11.87
CA HIS A 7 -0.58 2.64 12.06
C HIS A 7 -1.71 1.63 12.07
N LEU A 8 -2.78 1.88 12.84
CA LEU A 8 -3.94 0.99 12.90
C LEU A 8 -4.63 0.85 11.54
N PHE A 9 -4.74 1.93 10.76
CA PHE A 9 -5.26 1.88 9.39
C PHE A 9 -4.42 0.95 8.50
N HIS A 10 -3.09 1.05 8.55
CA HIS A 10 -2.22 0.20 7.74
C HIS A 10 -2.19 -1.26 8.20
N ILE A 11 -2.35 -1.52 9.49
CA ILE A 11 -2.42 -2.89 10.02
C ILE A 11 -3.76 -3.54 9.66
N LEU A 12 -4.87 -2.88 10.01
CA LEU A 12 -6.20 -3.47 9.96
C LEU A 12 -6.83 -3.43 8.57
N ILE A 13 -6.51 -2.42 7.75
CA ILE A 13 -7.14 -2.21 6.44
C ILE A 13 -6.18 -2.50 5.30
N VAL A 14 -5.03 -1.83 5.26
CA VAL A 14 -4.08 -1.98 4.13
C VAL A 14 -3.43 -3.35 4.14
N GLY A 15 -2.89 -3.77 5.29
CA GLY A 15 -2.23 -5.05 5.47
C GLY A 15 -3.17 -6.22 5.19
N THR A 16 -4.38 -6.21 5.75
CA THR A 16 -5.38 -7.27 5.52
C THR A 16 -5.83 -7.34 4.06
N LEU A 17 -6.06 -6.20 3.40
CA LEU A 17 -6.36 -6.16 1.96
C LEU A 17 -5.24 -6.79 1.14
N PHE A 18 -3.99 -6.42 1.42
CA PHE A 18 -2.82 -6.91 0.67
C PHE A 18 -2.59 -8.40 0.90
N LEU A 19 -2.71 -8.88 2.14
CA LEU A 19 -2.66 -10.30 2.46
C LEU A 19 -3.79 -11.07 1.75
N PHE A 20 -5.03 -10.57 1.79
CA PHE A 20 -6.18 -11.23 1.16
C PHE A 20 -5.98 -11.40 -0.36
N VAL A 21 -5.66 -10.31 -1.06
CA VAL A 21 -5.45 -10.32 -2.51
C VAL A 21 -4.20 -11.13 -2.87
N GLY A 22 -3.11 -10.97 -2.10
CA GLY A 22 -1.88 -11.72 -2.31
C GLY A 22 -2.06 -13.23 -2.18
N ILE A 23 -2.80 -13.70 -1.16
CA ILE A 23 -3.10 -15.13 -0.93
C ILE A 23 -4.06 -15.66 -2.00
N LYS A 24 -5.12 -14.91 -2.33
CA LYS A 24 -6.11 -15.37 -3.32
C LYS A 24 -5.55 -15.34 -4.75
N SER A 25 -4.59 -14.46 -5.03
CA SER A 25 -3.94 -14.34 -6.34
C SER A 25 -4.98 -14.26 -7.48
N THR A 26 -4.86 -15.09 -8.51
CA THR A 26 -5.79 -15.15 -9.65
C THR A 26 -7.23 -15.51 -9.27
N ASN A 27 -7.45 -16.09 -8.08
CA ASN A 27 -8.79 -16.38 -7.52
C ASN A 27 -9.40 -15.18 -6.75
N THR A 28 -8.79 -14.00 -6.83
CA THR A 28 -9.33 -12.76 -6.26
C THR A 28 -10.69 -12.42 -6.90
N PRO A 29 -11.74 -12.10 -6.11
CA PRO A 29 -13.05 -11.74 -6.65
C PRO A 29 -12.97 -10.58 -7.65
N ALA A 30 -13.72 -10.68 -8.75
CA ALA A 30 -13.61 -9.76 -9.89
C ALA A 30 -13.84 -8.28 -9.52
N PHE A 31 -14.68 -8.00 -8.54
CA PHE A 31 -14.95 -6.63 -8.08
C PHE A 31 -13.76 -5.99 -7.34
N MET A 32 -12.75 -6.76 -6.94
CA MET A 32 -11.55 -6.21 -6.28
C MET A 32 -10.58 -5.55 -7.24
N TYR A 33 -10.48 -6.01 -8.49
CA TYR A 33 -9.58 -5.40 -9.45
C TYR A 33 -9.84 -3.90 -9.71
N PRO A 34 -11.08 -3.44 -9.97
CA PRO A 34 -11.34 -2.00 -10.10
C PRO A 34 -11.10 -1.23 -8.80
N ILE A 35 -11.28 -1.85 -7.63
CA ILE A 35 -10.93 -1.24 -6.34
C ILE A 35 -9.41 -1.06 -6.22
N LEU A 36 -8.60 -2.08 -6.51
CA LEU A 36 -7.14 -1.99 -6.48
C LEU A 36 -6.62 -0.96 -7.48
N LEU A 37 -7.17 -0.93 -8.70
CA LEU A 37 -6.80 0.06 -9.71
C LEU A 37 -7.07 1.48 -9.22
N THR A 38 -8.28 1.74 -8.70
CA THR A 38 -8.69 3.05 -8.20
C THR A 38 -7.84 3.46 -7.00
N LEU A 39 -7.61 2.55 -6.05
CA LEU A 39 -6.76 2.80 -4.89
C LEU A 39 -5.33 3.13 -5.29
N GLY A 40 -4.76 2.39 -6.24
CA GLY A 40 -3.41 2.64 -6.75
C GLY A 40 -3.27 4.04 -7.34
N ILE A 41 -4.23 4.48 -8.15
CA ILE A 41 -4.27 5.85 -8.72
C ILE A 41 -4.35 6.90 -7.61
N ILE A 42 -5.28 6.73 -6.66
CA ILE A 42 -5.45 7.66 -5.53
C ILE A 42 -4.17 7.75 -4.69
N ILE A 43 -3.54 6.62 -4.39
CA ILE A 43 -2.30 6.55 -3.61
C ILE A 43 -1.18 7.32 -4.31
N VAL A 44 -0.99 7.13 -5.62
CA VAL A 44 0.03 7.87 -6.37
C VAL A 44 -0.18 9.38 -6.26
N PHE A 45 -1.39 9.88 -6.55
CA PHE A 45 -1.66 11.32 -6.50
C PHE A 45 -1.58 11.90 -5.08
N TYR A 46 -2.15 11.21 -4.09
CA TYR A 46 -2.10 11.65 -2.69
C TYR A 46 -0.65 11.72 -2.19
N HIS A 47 0.16 10.69 -2.46
CA HIS A 47 1.54 10.69 -2.02
C HIS A 47 2.42 11.63 -2.84
N ALA A 48 2.13 11.88 -4.13
CA ALA A 48 2.81 12.90 -4.91
C ALA A 48 2.61 14.30 -4.31
N TYR A 49 1.38 14.66 -3.97
CA TYR A 49 1.08 15.91 -3.27
C TYR A 49 1.83 16.01 -1.93
N LYS A 50 1.80 14.94 -1.13
CA LYS A 50 2.50 14.91 0.16
C LYS A 50 4.03 14.98 0.02
N THR A 51 4.59 14.39 -1.03
CA THR A 51 6.02 14.50 -1.37
C THR A 51 6.38 15.96 -1.65
N TYR A 52 5.61 16.66 -2.49
CA TYR A 52 5.83 18.08 -2.78
C TYR A 52 5.84 18.94 -1.50
N VAL A 53 4.84 18.76 -0.63
CA VAL A 53 4.75 19.50 0.64
C VAL A 53 5.94 19.20 1.56
N LYS A 54 6.36 17.94 1.68
CA LYS A 54 7.49 17.55 2.53
C LYS A 54 8.82 18.08 2.00
N PHE A 55 9.05 17.97 0.70
CA PHE A 55 10.27 18.45 0.05
C PHE A 55 10.44 19.96 0.26
N ASN A 56 9.39 20.74 0.04
CA ASN A 56 9.42 22.20 0.23
C ASN A 56 9.52 22.63 1.71
N SER A 57 9.28 21.73 2.65
CA SER A 57 9.46 21.98 4.09
C SER A 57 10.74 21.38 4.65
N GLY A 58 11.66 20.90 3.80
CA GLY A 58 12.94 20.30 4.21
C GLY A 58 12.78 18.94 4.93
N LYS A 59 11.61 18.30 4.85
CA LYS A 59 11.32 17.01 5.51
C LYS A 59 11.56 15.85 4.56
N ASN A 60 11.99 14.71 5.10
CA ASN A 60 12.23 13.50 4.32
C ASN A 60 10.91 12.92 3.75
N PRO A 61 10.75 12.83 2.40
CA PRO A 61 9.57 12.27 1.76
C PRO A 61 9.67 10.76 1.48
N TRP A 62 10.66 10.04 2.01
CA TRP A 62 10.96 8.64 1.68
C TRP A 62 9.74 7.72 1.64
N VAL A 63 8.92 7.69 2.71
CA VAL A 63 7.72 6.85 2.76
C VAL A 63 6.73 7.21 1.65
N ASN A 64 6.63 8.49 1.28
CA ASN A 64 5.77 8.94 0.19
C ASN A 64 6.30 8.48 -1.17
N LEU A 65 7.60 8.54 -1.39
CA LEU A 65 8.24 8.02 -2.62
C LEU A 65 8.05 6.50 -2.75
N PHE A 66 8.15 5.76 -1.65
CA PHE A 66 7.88 4.32 -1.64
C PHE A 66 6.45 4.00 -2.12
N HIS A 67 5.46 4.78 -1.68
CA HIS A 67 4.08 4.60 -2.16
C HIS A 67 3.92 4.95 -3.64
N ILE A 68 4.61 5.97 -4.14
CA ILE A 68 4.54 6.41 -5.55
C ILE A 68 5.20 5.40 -6.48
N PHE A 69 6.34 4.84 -6.11
CA PHE A 69 7.14 4.00 -7.01
C PHE A 69 6.96 2.48 -6.80
N VAL A 70 6.41 2.06 -5.66
CA VAL A 70 6.26 0.65 -5.32
C VAL A 70 4.79 0.28 -5.13
N VAL A 71 4.13 0.86 -4.12
CA VAL A 71 2.77 0.43 -3.73
C VAL A 71 1.73 0.77 -4.79
N GLY A 72 1.66 2.04 -5.21
CA GLY A 72 0.70 2.52 -6.20
C GLY A 72 0.82 1.80 -7.54
N PRO A 73 2.00 1.73 -8.17
CA PRO A 73 2.21 1.03 -9.44
C PRO A 73 1.85 -0.45 -9.38
N LEU A 74 2.16 -1.14 -8.27
CA LEU A 74 1.79 -2.54 -8.11
C LEU A 74 0.26 -2.73 -8.08
N LEU A 75 -0.46 -1.89 -7.33
CA LEU A 75 -1.93 -1.95 -7.27
C LEU A 75 -2.57 -1.63 -8.61
N ILE A 76 -2.06 -0.63 -9.32
CA ILE A 76 -2.49 -0.30 -10.69
C ILE A 76 -2.25 -1.48 -11.63
N TYR A 77 -1.06 -2.08 -11.57
CA TYR A 77 -0.68 -3.21 -12.42
C TYR A 77 -1.60 -4.42 -12.20
N ILE A 78 -1.84 -4.81 -10.95
CA ILE A 78 -2.74 -5.93 -10.60
C ILE A 78 -4.19 -5.59 -11.00
N GLY A 79 -4.66 -4.38 -10.68
CA GLY A 79 -6.03 -3.95 -10.99
C GLY A 79 -6.32 -3.87 -12.49
N TYR A 80 -5.33 -3.46 -13.29
CA TYR A 80 -5.44 -3.37 -14.75
C TYR A 80 -5.41 -4.75 -15.43
N ASN A 81 -4.46 -5.61 -15.06
CA ASN A 81 -4.26 -6.92 -15.70
C ASN A 81 -5.21 -7.99 -15.17
N LYS A 82 -5.83 -7.77 -14.00
CA LYS A 82 -6.83 -8.69 -13.41
C LYS A 82 -6.27 -10.11 -13.28
N GLN A 83 -6.99 -11.12 -13.74
CA GLN A 83 -6.58 -12.52 -13.70
C GLN A 83 -5.37 -12.85 -14.60
N LEU A 84 -4.97 -11.96 -15.51
CA LEU A 84 -3.77 -12.12 -16.34
C LEU A 84 -2.50 -11.67 -15.62
N THR A 85 -2.62 -11.12 -14.42
CA THR A 85 -1.49 -10.69 -13.60
C THR A 85 -0.59 -11.89 -13.29
N PRO A 86 0.73 -11.80 -13.53
CA PRO A 86 1.68 -12.86 -13.17
C PRO A 86 1.74 -13.06 -11.66
N ARG A 87 1.94 -14.31 -11.23
CA ARG A 87 1.95 -14.72 -9.82
C ARG A 87 2.88 -13.87 -8.95
N GLN A 88 4.03 -13.48 -9.48
CA GLN A 88 5.05 -12.68 -8.79
C GLN A 88 4.51 -11.33 -8.30
N ALA A 89 3.59 -10.69 -9.03
CA ALA A 89 3.00 -9.42 -8.59
C ALA A 89 2.10 -9.61 -7.37
N TYR A 90 1.36 -10.72 -7.29
CA TYR A 90 0.56 -11.07 -6.11
C TYR A 90 1.45 -11.44 -4.91
N GLU A 91 2.54 -12.17 -5.14
CA GLU A 91 3.53 -12.48 -4.10
C GLU A 91 4.21 -11.22 -3.58
N PHE A 92 4.52 -10.27 -4.46
CA PHE A 92 5.05 -8.98 -4.05
C PHE A 92 4.03 -8.17 -3.23
N LEU A 93 2.75 -8.20 -3.61
CA LEU A 93 1.68 -7.59 -2.81
C LEU A 93 1.54 -8.27 -1.43
N LEU A 94 1.65 -9.59 -1.38
CA LEU A 94 1.65 -10.37 -0.14
C LEU A 94 2.79 -9.94 0.79
N MET A 95 4.01 -9.82 0.24
CA MET A 95 5.18 -9.34 0.99
C MET A 95 4.96 -7.92 1.53
N LEU A 96 4.37 -7.02 0.73
CA LEU A 96 4.00 -5.68 1.18
C LEU A 96 2.93 -5.71 2.28
N GLY A 97 2.02 -6.70 2.28
CA GLY A 97 1.06 -6.91 3.36
C GLY A 97 1.74 -7.22 4.69
N PHE A 98 2.69 -8.18 4.70
CA PHE A 98 3.51 -8.48 5.88
C PHE A 98 4.35 -7.28 6.31
N ALA A 99 5.00 -6.60 5.36
CA ALA A 99 5.80 -5.41 5.65
C ALA A 99 4.96 -4.28 6.27
N SER A 100 3.75 -4.04 5.75
CA SER A 100 2.82 -3.04 6.31
C SER A 100 2.47 -3.38 7.76
N ILE A 101 2.07 -4.61 8.04
CA ILE A 101 1.71 -5.03 9.40
C ILE A 101 2.92 -4.97 10.34
N GLY A 102 4.07 -5.48 9.92
CA GLY A 102 5.29 -5.50 10.75
C GLY A 102 5.82 -4.10 11.05
N TYR A 103 5.99 -3.27 10.02
CA TYR A 103 6.48 -1.90 10.15
C TYR A 103 5.54 -1.06 11.02
N HIS A 104 4.24 -1.09 10.74
CA HIS A 104 3.29 -0.29 11.50
C HIS A 104 3.02 -0.86 12.89
N GLY A 105 3.07 -2.18 13.08
CA GLY A 105 2.93 -2.84 14.37
C GLY A 105 4.06 -2.49 15.33
N TYR A 106 5.30 -2.50 14.84
CA TYR A 106 6.47 -2.06 15.62
C TYR A 106 6.27 -0.64 16.18
N TYR A 107 6.01 0.33 15.33
CA TYR A 107 5.84 1.73 15.75
C TYR A 107 4.54 2.00 16.54
N ALA A 108 3.49 1.20 16.34
CA ALA A 108 2.30 1.28 17.18
C ALA A 108 2.57 0.87 18.63
N ILE A 109 3.51 -0.05 18.84
CA ILE A 109 3.89 -0.55 20.17
C ILE A 109 4.95 0.35 20.80
N THR A 110 6.00 0.73 20.07
CA THR A 110 7.11 1.50 20.65
C THR A 110 6.80 2.99 20.76
N GLY A 111 5.90 3.52 19.92
CA GLY A 111 5.58 4.94 19.89
C GLY A 111 6.62 5.83 19.22
N ASP A 112 7.70 5.25 18.66
CA ASP A 112 8.76 6.00 17.99
C ASP A 112 8.28 6.53 16.63
N LYS A 113 8.51 7.81 16.34
CA LYS A 113 8.39 8.39 15.00
C LYS A 113 9.35 9.54 14.79
#